data_AF-A0A804LRP5-F1
#
_entry.id   AF-A0A804LRP5-F1
#
_cell.length_a   1.000
_cell.length_b   1.000
_cell.length_c   1.000
_cell.angle_alpha   90.00
_cell.angle_beta   90.00
_cell.angle_gamma   90.00
#
_symmetry.space_group_name_H-M   'P 1'
#
loop_
_entity.id
_entity.type
_entity.pdbx_description
1 polymer ?
#
loop_
_entity_poly.entity_id
_entity_poly.type
_entity_poly.pdbx_seq_one_letter_code
_entity_poly.pdbx_strand_id
1 'polypeptide(L)'
;MLVLFETPAGFTLFKVLDEGKLDKVEDLWKEFTTSDSARKVVELKAFNKFENTSDALSAATLIIDSKPSKGLRKFLQKHCEGETLVVADSKLGNAIKEKLKIDCLHNSVVMELMRGLRNQLTELITGLGAQDLGPMSLGLSHSLSRYKLKFSPEKVDTMIIQDIGLLDDLDKELNTYAMRVREWYGW
;
A
#
# COMPACT_ATOMS: atom_id res chain seq x y z
N MET A 1 -18.96 -9.02 -10.93
CA MET A 1 -17.87 -8.04 -10.67
C MET A 1 -17.06 -8.45 -9.43
N LEU A 2 -15.73 -8.27 -9.42
CA LEU A 2 -14.86 -8.56 -8.25
C LEU A 2 -14.24 -7.30 -7.68
N VAL A 3 -14.16 -7.17 -6.36
CA VAL A 3 -13.59 -6.04 -5.64
C VAL A 3 -12.27 -6.45 -5.01
N LEU A 4 -11.18 -5.79 -5.41
CA LEU A 4 -9.87 -5.94 -4.79
C LEU A 4 -9.81 -5.09 -3.52
N PHE A 5 -9.73 -5.73 -2.37
CA PHE A 5 -9.56 -5.07 -1.09
C PHE A 5 -8.21 -5.43 -0.47
N GLU A 6 -7.41 -4.40 -0.21
CA GLU A 6 -6.06 -4.51 0.34
C GLU A 6 -6.11 -4.38 1.86
N THR A 7 -5.54 -5.35 2.56
CA THR A 7 -5.47 -5.34 4.03
C THR A 7 -4.02 -5.50 4.49
N PRO A 8 -3.69 -5.09 5.73
CA PRO A 8 -2.38 -5.36 6.32
C PRO A 8 -2.04 -6.85 6.37
N ALA A 9 -3.05 -7.73 6.38
CA ALA A 9 -2.89 -9.16 6.46
C ALA A 9 -2.75 -9.85 5.10
N GLY A 10 -3.16 -9.20 4.01
CA GLY A 10 -3.21 -9.86 2.71
C GLY A 10 -4.09 -9.17 1.67
N PHE A 11 -4.15 -9.76 0.49
CA PHE A 11 -5.05 -9.35 -0.58
C PHE A 11 -6.36 -10.13 -0.52
N THR A 12 -7.47 -9.42 -0.65
CA THR A 12 -8.81 -10.00 -0.58
C THR A 12 -9.56 -9.69 -1.87
N LEU A 13 -10.28 -10.68 -2.40
CA LEU A 13 -11.24 -10.49 -3.47
C LEU A 13 -12.64 -10.79 -2.94
N PHE A 14 -13.50 -9.78 -3.03
CA PHE A 14 -14.93 -9.94 -2.79
C PHE A 14 -15.66 -10.02 -4.13
N LYS A 15 -16.60 -10.96 -4.27
CA LYS A 15 -17.53 -10.98 -5.38
C LYS A 15 -18.75 -10.14 -5.00
N VAL A 16 -19.14 -9.21 -5.86
CA VAL A 16 -20.42 -8.50 -5.70
C VAL A 16 -21.53 -9.43 -6.19
N LEU A 17 -22.48 -9.76 -5.32
CA LEU A 17 -23.61 -10.63 -5.62
C LEU A 17 -24.78 -9.86 -6.23
N ASP A 18 -25.03 -8.66 -5.72
CA ASP A 18 -26.15 -7.81 -6.13
C ASP A 18 -25.64 -6.51 -6.74
N GLU A 19 -25.42 -6.53 -8.05
CA GLU A 19 -24.96 -5.36 -8.80
C GLU A 19 -26.06 -4.27 -8.90
N GLY A 20 -27.34 -4.60 -8.78
CA GLY A 20 -28.44 -3.63 -8.87
C GLY A 20 -28.49 -2.65 -7.70
N LYS A 21 -27.95 -3.04 -6.53
CA LYS A 21 -27.82 -2.13 -5.38
C LYS A 21 -26.73 -1.08 -5.56
N LEU A 22 -25.82 -1.25 -6.53
CA LEU A 22 -24.76 -0.29 -6.83
C LEU A 22 -25.32 0.99 -7.47
N ASP A 23 -26.52 0.95 -8.05
CA ASP A 23 -27.15 2.12 -8.68
C ASP A 23 -27.54 3.20 -7.66
N LYS A 24 -27.81 2.82 -6.39
CA LYS A 24 -28.21 3.75 -5.32
C LYS A 24 -27.06 4.04 -4.35
N VAL A 25 -26.11 4.83 -4.83
CA VAL A 25 -24.88 5.20 -4.09
C VAL A 25 -25.16 5.74 -2.68
N GLU A 26 -26.19 6.58 -2.52
CA GLU A 26 -26.51 7.24 -1.25
C GLU A 26 -27.00 6.27 -0.16
N ASP A 27 -27.60 5.14 -0.55
CA ASP A 27 -28.15 4.15 0.38
C ASP A 27 -27.21 2.96 0.59
N LEU A 28 -26.14 2.83 -0.21
CA LEU A 28 -25.26 1.65 -0.20
C LEU A 28 -24.67 1.39 1.19
N TRP A 29 -24.33 2.44 1.95
CA TRP A 29 -23.78 2.29 3.31
C TRP A 29 -24.74 1.59 4.27
N LYS A 30 -26.07 1.68 4.06
CA LYS A 30 -27.08 1.05 4.92
C LYS A 30 -26.96 -0.49 4.86
N GLU A 31 -26.59 -1.02 3.70
CA GLU A 31 -26.37 -2.46 3.50
C GLU A 31 -25.13 -2.98 4.23
N PHE A 32 -24.20 -2.10 4.61
CA PHE A 32 -23.00 -2.44 5.38
C PHE A 32 -23.12 -2.10 6.87
N THR A 33 -24.34 -1.82 7.36
CA THR A 33 -24.58 -1.57 8.79
C THR A 33 -24.39 -2.83 9.63
N THR A 34 -24.79 -3.99 9.09
CA THR A 34 -24.65 -5.30 9.75
C THR A 34 -23.85 -6.25 8.88
N SER A 35 -23.16 -7.20 9.49
CA SER A 35 -22.41 -8.23 8.76
C SER A 35 -23.33 -9.11 7.90
N ASP A 36 -24.52 -9.44 8.39
CA ASP A 36 -25.52 -10.23 7.66
C ASP A 36 -26.07 -9.51 6.42
N SER A 37 -26.31 -8.19 6.50
CA SER A 37 -26.71 -7.40 5.34
C SER A 37 -25.55 -7.26 4.34
N ALA A 38 -24.32 -7.08 4.82
CA ALA A 38 -23.14 -6.98 3.97
C ALA A 38 -22.90 -8.27 3.18
N ARG A 39 -23.07 -9.45 3.82
CA ARG A 39 -22.93 -10.77 3.17
C ARG A 39 -23.94 -11.02 2.04
N LYS A 40 -25.06 -10.28 2.00
CA LYS A 40 -26.02 -10.33 0.89
C LYS A 40 -25.56 -9.52 -0.32
N VAL A 41 -24.72 -8.51 -0.12
CA VAL A 41 -24.19 -7.65 -1.19
C VAL A 41 -22.85 -8.19 -1.71
N VAL A 42 -22.00 -8.67 -0.81
CA VAL A 42 -20.65 -9.15 -1.11
C VAL A 42 -20.36 -10.49 -0.49
N GLU A 43 -19.65 -11.34 -1.22
CA GLU A 43 -19.17 -12.63 -0.78
C GLU A 43 -17.65 -12.69 -0.87
N LEU A 44 -16.99 -13.29 0.13
CA LEU A 44 -15.54 -13.52 0.08
C LEU A 44 -15.22 -14.59 -0.97
N LYS A 45 -14.57 -14.22 -2.07
CA LYS A 45 -14.17 -15.16 -3.13
C LYS A 45 -12.80 -15.77 -2.85
N ALA A 46 -11.83 -14.96 -2.45
CA ALA A 46 -10.49 -15.42 -2.17
C ALA A 46 -9.77 -14.47 -1.20
N PHE A 47 -8.93 -15.05 -0.33
CA PHE A 47 -8.06 -14.30 0.55
C PHE A 47 -6.64 -14.88 0.47
N ASN A 48 -5.66 -14.03 0.21
CA ASN A 48 -4.25 -14.40 0.16
C ASN A 48 -3.49 -13.68 1.27
N LYS A 49 -3.27 -14.40 2.37
CA LYS A 49 -2.57 -13.92 3.56
C LYS A 49 -1.07 -13.73 3.27
N PHE A 50 -0.48 -12.66 3.78
CA PHE A 50 0.97 -12.47 3.78
C PHE A 50 1.63 -13.40 4.80
N GLU A 51 2.78 -13.97 4.45
CA GLU A 51 3.51 -14.89 5.33
C GLU A 51 4.16 -14.15 6.50
N ASN A 52 4.61 -12.92 6.26
CA ASN A 52 5.34 -12.11 7.23
C ASN A 52 5.15 -10.60 6.97
N THR A 53 5.61 -9.78 7.92
CA THR A 53 5.53 -8.31 7.84
C THR A 53 6.37 -7.73 6.70
N SER A 54 7.44 -8.41 6.26
CA SER A 54 8.28 -7.94 5.16
C SER A 54 7.53 -8.01 3.82
N ASP A 55 6.78 -9.09 3.59
CA ASP A 55 5.93 -9.24 2.40
C ASP A 55 4.80 -8.21 2.39
N ALA A 56 4.18 -7.99 3.55
CA ALA A 56 3.16 -6.95 3.73
C ALA A 56 3.72 -5.55 3.45
N LEU A 57 4.93 -5.25 3.95
CA LEU A 57 5.61 -3.98 3.71
C LEU A 57 5.94 -3.79 2.23
N SER A 58 6.53 -4.81 1.58
CA SER A 58 6.86 -4.74 0.15
C SER A 58 5.62 -4.59 -0.73
N ALA A 59 4.51 -5.24 -0.35
CA ALA A 59 3.24 -5.05 -1.04
C ALA A 59 2.71 -3.62 -0.84
N ALA A 60 2.68 -3.13 0.40
CA ALA A 60 2.18 -1.80 0.74
C ALA A 60 2.98 -0.67 0.07
N THR A 61 4.31 -0.77 0.03
CA THR A 61 5.14 0.26 -0.63
C THR A 61 4.88 0.32 -2.14
N LEU A 62 4.73 -0.83 -2.81
CA LEU A 62 4.41 -0.87 -4.23
C LEU A 62 2.99 -0.34 -4.51
N ILE A 63 2.02 -0.65 -3.66
CA ILE A 63 0.65 -0.15 -3.77
C ILE A 63 0.58 1.37 -3.64
N ILE A 64 1.36 1.96 -2.71
CA ILE A 64 1.46 3.42 -2.56
C ILE A 64 1.96 4.08 -3.84
N ASP A 65 2.85 3.40 -4.57
CA ASP A 65 3.34 3.83 -5.88
C ASP A 65 2.44 3.38 -7.05
N SER A 66 1.22 2.90 -6.77
CA SER A 66 0.25 2.39 -7.75
C SER A 66 0.78 1.23 -8.62
N LYS A 67 1.69 0.41 -8.09
CA LYS A 67 2.32 -0.72 -8.79
C LYS A 67 1.86 -2.06 -8.22
N PRO A 68 1.40 -3.01 -9.05
CA PRO A 68 1.01 -4.32 -8.55
C PRO A 68 2.25 -5.17 -8.21
N SER A 69 2.32 -5.68 -6.99
CA SER A 69 3.38 -6.58 -6.53
C SER A 69 3.36 -7.93 -7.27
N LYS A 70 4.47 -8.68 -7.23
CA LYS A 70 4.51 -10.03 -7.84
C LYS A 70 3.43 -10.95 -7.26
N GLY A 71 3.21 -10.88 -5.93
CA GLY A 71 2.17 -11.64 -5.25
C GLY A 71 0.77 -11.25 -5.69
N LEU A 72 0.49 -9.94 -5.80
CA LEU A 72 -0.80 -9.45 -6.29
C LEU A 72 -1.09 -9.90 -7.73
N ARG A 73 -0.09 -9.84 -8.62
CA ARG A 73 -0.25 -10.29 -10.00
C ARG A 73 -0.64 -11.77 -10.11
N LYS A 74 0.06 -12.64 -9.36
CA LYS A 74 -0.26 -14.07 -9.33
C LYS A 74 -1.65 -14.33 -8.75
N PHE A 75 -2.02 -13.59 -7.70
CA PHE A 75 -3.33 -13.71 -7.07
C PHE A 75 -4.47 -13.31 -8.00
N LEU A 76 -4.33 -12.18 -8.71
CA LEU A 76 -5.33 -11.71 -9.67
C LEU A 76 -5.44 -12.63 -10.89
N GLN A 77 -4.32 -13.11 -11.45
CA GLN A 77 -4.35 -14.07 -12.56
C GLN A 77 -5.09 -15.36 -12.20
N LYS A 78 -4.95 -15.84 -10.96
CA LYS A 78 -5.60 -17.07 -10.52
C LYS A 78 -7.12 -16.93 -10.33
N HIS A 79 -7.61 -15.74 -9.97
CA HIS A 79 -8.98 -15.57 -9.48
C HIS A 79 -9.86 -14.58 -10.27
N CYS A 80 -9.29 -13.78 -11.18
CA CYS A 80 -10.00 -12.72 -11.90
C CYS A 80 -10.10 -12.92 -13.43
N GLU A 81 -9.89 -14.14 -13.94
CA GLU A 81 -10.06 -14.41 -15.38
C GLU A 81 -11.52 -14.16 -15.82
N GLY A 82 -11.70 -13.30 -16.82
CA GLY A 82 -13.01 -12.99 -17.41
C GLY A 82 -13.93 -12.11 -16.55
N GLU A 83 -13.51 -11.66 -15.37
CA GLU A 83 -14.30 -10.80 -14.50
C GLU A 83 -13.76 -9.37 -14.46
N THR A 84 -14.65 -8.38 -14.38
CA THR A 84 -14.28 -6.98 -14.15
C THR A 84 -13.81 -6.79 -12.71
N LEU A 85 -12.59 -6.25 -12.56
CA LEU A 85 -11.98 -5.93 -11.28
C LEU A 85 -12.31 -4.49 -10.87
N VAL A 86 -12.67 -4.32 -9.62
CA VAL A 86 -12.94 -3.04 -8.98
C VAL A 86 -11.78 -2.70 -8.07
N VAL A 87 -11.25 -1.49 -8.22
CA VAL A 87 -10.06 -1.03 -7.49
C VAL A 87 -10.27 0.38 -6.92
N ALA A 88 -9.68 0.64 -5.75
CA ALA A 88 -9.80 1.93 -5.08
C ALA A 88 -8.92 3.01 -5.73
N ASP A 89 -7.77 2.65 -6.30
CA ASP A 89 -6.89 3.57 -7.02
C ASP A 89 -6.98 3.33 -8.53
N SER A 90 -7.32 4.38 -9.27
CA SER A 90 -7.41 4.34 -10.74
C SER A 90 -6.05 4.08 -11.40
N LYS A 91 -4.95 4.58 -10.83
CA LYS A 91 -3.59 4.34 -11.36
C LYS A 91 -3.19 2.88 -11.21
N LEU A 92 -3.49 2.29 -10.05
CA LEU A 92 -3.29 0.85 -9.83
C LEU A 92 -4.14 0.02 -10.80
N GLY A 93 -5.40 0.41 -11.03
CA GLY A 93 -6.27 -0.20 -12.04
C GLY A 93 -5.68 -0.17 -13.44
N ASN A 94 -5.16 0.98 -13.87
CA ASN A 94 -4.49 1.11 -15.17
C ASN A 94 -3.25 0.21 -15.26
N ALA A 95 -2.42 0.15 -14.22
CA ALA A 95 -1.24 -0.71 -14.18
C ALA A 95 -1.59 -2.20 -14.20
N ILE A 96 -2.72 -2.60 -13.58
CA ILE A 96 -3.25 -3.97 -13.64
C ILE A 96 -3.79 -4.27 -15.03
N LYS A 97 -4.58 -3.36 -15.62
CA LYS A 97 -5.14 -3.52 -16.96
C LYS A 97 -4.06 -3.70 -18.02
N GLU A 98 -3.00 -2.89 -17.97
CA GLU A 98 -1.88 -2.96 -18.91
C GLU A 98 -1.11 -4.29 -18.79
N LYS A 99 -0.82 -4.74 -17.56
CA LYS A 99 0.05 -5.91 -17.32
C LYS A 99 -0.67 -7.25 -17.34
N LEU A 100 -1.93 -7.29 -16.86
CA LEU A 100 -2.68 -8.52 -16.68
C LEU A 100 -3.86 -8.64 -17.67
N LYS A 101 -4.15 -7.59 -18.45
CA LYS A 101 -5.30 -7.54 -19.37
C LYS A 101 -6.64 -7.79 -18.67
N ILE A 102 -6.74 -7.36 -17.41
CA ILE A 102 -7.97 -7.44 -16.61
C ILE A 102 -8.66 -6.08 -16.69
N ASP A 103 -9.94 -6.06 -17.05
CA ASP A 103 -10.71 -4.83 -17.06
C ASP A 103 -10.89 -4.30 -15.63
N CYS A 104 -10.47 -3.06 -15.41
CA CYS A 104 -10.53 -2.42 -14.11
C CYS A 104 -11.55 -1.26 -14.13
N LEU A 105 -12.37 -1.17 -13.09
CA LEU A 105 -13.35 -0.12 -12.87
C LEU A 105 -13.05 0.65 -11.59
N HIS A 106 -13.14 1.97 -11.67
CA HIS A 106 -13.01 2.90 -10.55
C HIS A 106 -14.05 4.01 -10.71
N ASN A 107 -14.91 4.21 -9.71
CA ASN A 107 -15.91 5.28 -9.67
C ASN A 107 -16.30 5.62 -8.21
N SER A 108 -17.22 6.57 -8.01
CA SER A 108 -17.70 6.95 -6.68
C SER A 108 -18.41 5.81 -5.94
N VAL A 109 -19.15 4.96 -6.66
CA VAL A 109 -19.84 3.79 -6.10
C VAL A 109 -18.86 2.79 -5.51
N VAL A 110 -17.75 2.56 -6.22
CA VAL A 110 -16.64 1.72 -5.77
C VAL A 110 -16.06 2.26 -4.48
N MET A 111 -15.88 3.58 -4.34
CA MET A 111 -15.36 4.17 -3.11
C MET A 111 -16.30 3.95 -1.92
N GLU A 112 -17.61 4.06 -2.15
CA GLU A 112 -18.62 3.75 -1.12
C GLU A 112 -18.67 2.26 -0.76
N LEU A 113 -18.55 1.38 -1.76
CA LEU A 113 -18.45 -0.06 -1.55
C LEU A 113 -17.20 -0.42 -0.72
N MET A 114 -16.06 0.19 -1.04
CA MET A 114 -14.82 0.03 -0.27
C MET A 114 -14.95 0.55 1.16
N ARG A 115 -15.71 1.63 1.37
CA ARG A 115 -16.01 2.16 2.71
C ARG A 115 -16.86 1.18 3.52
N GLY A 116 -17.91 0.62 2.91
CA GLY A 116 -18.76 -0.41 3.52
C GLY A 116 -17.98 -1.69 3.89
N LEU A 117 -17.16 -2.18 2.95
CA LEU A 117 -16.27 -3.34 3.19
C LEU A 117 -15.32 -3.10 4.35
N ARG A 118 -14.74 -1.90 4.47
CA ARG A 118 -13.84 -1.56 5.57
C ARG A 118 -14.53 -1.61 6.93
N ASN A 119 -15.79 -1.16 7.01
CA ASN A 119 -16.56 -1.17 8.26
C ASN A 119 -16.87 -2.59 8.76
N GLN A 120 -17.04 -3.56 7.85
CA GLN A 120 -17.40 -4.94 8.18
C GLN A 120 -16.25 -5.94 7.96
N LEU A 121 -15.03 -5.45 7.80
CA LEU A 121 -13.89 -6.26 7.33
C LEU A 121 -13.60 -7.48 8.21
N THR A 122 -13.66 -7.32 9.54
CA THR A 122 -13.37 -8.37 10.52
C THR A 122 -14.40 -9.49 10.52
N GLU A 123 -15.64 -9.20 10.14
CA GLU A 123 -16.75 -10.17 10.07
C GLU A 123 -16.89 -10.82 8.68
N LEU A 124 -16.42 -10.13 7.64
CA LEU A 124 -16.47 -10.60 6.25
C LEU A 124 -15.29 -11.51 5.89
N ILE A 125 -14.11 -11.31 6.50
CA ILE A 125 -12.94 -12.16 6.26
C ILE A 125 -12.86 -13.22 7.36
N THR A 126 -13.32 -14.43 7.05
CA THR A 126 -13.22 -15.58 7.96
C THR A 126 -11.76 -15.90 8.27
N GLY A 127 -11.40 -15.93 9.56
CA GLY A 127 -10.03 -16.23 10.02
C GLY A 127 -9.13 -15.01 10.22
N LEU A 128 -9.62 -13.79 9.97
CA LEU A 128 -8.92 -12.56 10.31
C LEU A 128 -9.58 -11.90 11.52
N GLY A 129 -9.26 -12.38 12.72
CA GLY A 129 -9.81 -11.84 13.96
C GLY A 129 -9.44 -10.36 14.15
N ALA A 130 -10.35 -9.58 14.73
CA ALA A 130 -10.08 -8.19 15.09
C ALA A 130 -8.82 -8.04 15.98
N GLN A 131 -8.56 -9.05 16.80
CA GLN A 131 -7.40 -9.12 17.69
C GLN A 131 -6.05 -9.23 16.94
N ASP A 132 -6.04 -9.80 15.73
CA ASP A 132 -4.82 -9.94 14.91
C ASP A 132 -4.62 -8.73 13.99
N LEU A 133 -5.73 -8.17 13.48
CA LEU A 133 -5.68 -7.08 12.51
C LEU A 133 -5.08 -5.80 13.10
N GLY A 134 -5.40 -5.47 14.35
CA GLY A 134 -4.86 -4.29 15.05
C GLY A 134 -3.33 -4.32 15.14
N PRO A 135 -2.73 -5.36 15.74
CA PRO A 135 -1.28 -5.54 15.80
C PRO A 135 -0.61 -5.61 14.42
N MET A 136 -1.20 -6.29 13.44
CA MET A 136 -0.66 -6.34 12.07
C MET A 136 -0.65 -4.96 11.41
N SER A 137 -1.74 -4.20 11.53
CA SER A 137 -1.84 -2.83 11.02
C SER A 137 -0.82 -1.91 11.69
N LEU A 138 -0.68 -2.00 13.02
CA LEU A 138 0.30 -1.23 13.78
C LEU A 138 1.74 -1.57 13.37
N GLY A 139 2.09 -2.86 13.29
CA GLY A 139 3.42 -3.31 12.87
C GLY A 139 3.76 -2.88 11.44
N LEU A 140 2.81 -2.97 10.52
CA LEU A 140 2.96 -2.48 9.15
C LEU A 140 3.13 -0.95 9.11
N SER A 141 2.35 -0.20 9.89
CA SER A 141 2.43 1.26 9.94
C SER A 141 3.78 1.75 10.46
N HIS A 142 4.35 1.10 11.47
CA HIS A 142 5.70 1.38 11.95
C HIS A 142 6.77 1.06 10.90
N SER A 143 6.63 -0.08 10.22
CA SER A 143 7.58 -0.48 9.18
C SER A 143 7.51 0.46 7.97
N LEU A 144 6.31 0.88 7.59
CA LEU A 144 6.06 1.76 6.47
C LEU A 144 6.53 3.21 6.75
N SER A 145 6.28 3.73 7.96
CA SER A 145 6.80 5.03 8.37
C SER A 145 8.33 5.04 8.41
N ARG A 146 8.96 4.00 8.97
CA ARG A 146 10.43 3.84 8.92
C ARG A 146 10.96 3.76 7.49
N TYR A 147 10.27 3.05 6.59
CA TYR A 147 10.65 2.99 5.18
C TYR A 147 10.60 4.38 4.53
N LYS A 148 9.49 5.11 4.71
CA LYS A 148 9.35 6.48 4.19
C LYS A 148 10.41 7.44 4.74
N LEU A 149 10.75 7.33 6.02
CA LEU A 149 11.79 8.16 6.65
C LEU A 149 13.21 7.77 6.20
N LYS A 150 13.48 6.48 5.99
CA LYS A 150 14.79 6.00 5.55
C LYS A 150 15.06 6.35 4.09
N PHE A 151 14.04 6.26 3.25
CA PHE A 151 14.13 6.47 1.80
C PHE A 151 13.47 7.78 1.35
N SER A 152 13.44 8.79 2.22
CA SER A 152 13.02 10.14 1.83
C SER A 152 14.12 10.75 0.94
N PRO A 153 13.83 11.12 -0.32
CA PRO A 153 14.81 11.78 -1.18
C PRO A 153 15.39 13.04 -0.54
N GLU A 154 14.54 13.83 0.13
CA GLU A 154 14.93 15.05 0.82
C GLU A 154 16.00 14.80 1.91
N LYS A 155 15.92 13.67 2.61
CA LYS A 155 16.92 13.30 3.61
C LYS A 155 18.25 12.91 2.97
N VAL A 156 18.20 12.18 1.85
CA VAL A 156 19.40 11.78 1.10
C VAL A 156 20.07 13.03 0.50
N ASP A 157 19.30 13.93 -0.08
CA ASP A 157 19.80 15.18 -0.66
C ASP A 157 20.44 16.08 0.42
N THR A 158 19.79 16.19 1.58
CA THR A 158 20.35 16.94 2.72
C THR A 158 21.68 16.35 3.18
N MET A 159 21.79 15.02 3.25
CA MET A 159 23.04 14.34 3.61
C MET A 159 24.14 14.64 2.60
N ILE A 160 23.84 14.59 1.30
CA ILE A 160 24.80 14.92 0.24
C ILE A 160 25.29 16.37 0.36
N ILE A 161 24.38 17.33 0.58
CA ILE A 161 24.75 18.74 0.75
C ILE A 161 25.64 18.93 2.00
N GLN A 162 25.31 18.26 3.10
CA GLN A 162 26.10 18.30 4.33
C GLN A 162 27.48 17.67 4.15
N ASP A 163 27.56 16.55 3.43
CA ASP A 163 28.82 15.86 3.15
C ASP A 163 29.74 16.68 2.23
N ILE A 164 29.18 17.39 1.24
CA ILE A 164 29.93 18.33 0.40
C ILE A 164 30.45 19.49 1.24
N GLY A 165 29.60 20.10 2.08
CA GLY A 165 30.03 21.18 2.98
C GLY A 165 31.13 20.73 3.95
N LEU A 166 31.01 19.52 4.50
CA LEU A 166 32.02 18.92 5.37
C LEU A 166 33.35 18.70 4.64
N LEU A 167 33.31 18.28 3.37
CA LEU A 167 34.52 18.11 2.57
C LEU A 167 35.25 19.45 2.35
N ASP A 168 34.52 20.51 2.03
CA ASP A 168 35.08 21.85 1.85
C ASP A 168 35.70 22.38 3.16
N ASP A 169 35.08 22.09 4.29
CA ASP A 169 35.60 22.48 5.60
C ASP A 169 36.85 21.66 5.97
N LEU A 170 36.89 20.36 5.67
CA LEU A 170 38.08 19.52 5.85
C LEU A 170 39.27 20.00 5.01
N ASP A 171 39.05 20.45 3.76
CA ASP A 171 40.13 20.99 2.91
C ASP A 171 40.70 22.30 3.48
N LYS A 172 39.83 23.20 3.96
CA LYS A 172 40.26 24.44 4.65
C LYS A 172 41.05 24.15 5.92
N GLU A 173 40.58 23.20 6.73
CA GLU A 173 41.25 22.77 7.96
C GLU A 173 42.61 22.15 7.64
N LEU A 174 42.68 21.25 6.66
CA LEU A 174 43.93 20.63 6.22
C LEU A 174 44.94 21.68 5.75
N ASN A 175 44.50 22.63 4.92
CA ASN A 175 45.35 23.73 4.47
C ASN A 175 45.83 24.59 5.66
N THR A 176 44.95 24.87 6.63
CA THR A 176 45.31 25.62 7.85
C THR A 176 46.37 24.88 8.67
N TYR A 177 46.19 23.57 8.90
CA TYR A 177 47.18 22.74 9.61
C TYR A 177 48.49 22.64 8.83
N ALA A 178 48.45 22.44 7.52
CA ALA A 178 49.65 22.37 6.68
C ALA A 178 50.45 23.69 6.69
N MET A 179 49.76 24.82 6.60
CA MET A 179 50.38 26.15 6.73
C MET A 179 51.00 26.35 8.11
N ARG A 180 50.34 25.89 9.18
CA ARG A 180 50.86 25.98 10.54
C ARG A 180 52.11 25.12 10.75
N VAL A 181 52.13 23.92 10.21
CA VAL A 181 53.32 23.05 10.22
C VAL A 181 54.48 23.71 9.46
N ARG A 182 54.20 24.29 8.29
CA ARG A 182 55.23 25.01 7.51
C ARG A 182 55.77 26.24 8.24
N GLU A 183 54.94 26.95 9.01
CA GLU A 183 55.40 28.07 9.83
C GLU A 183 56.30 27.62 10.99
N TRP A 184 55.98 26.49 11.63
CA TRP A 184 56.76 25.97 12.76
C TRP A 184 58.09 25.32 12.37
N TYR A 185 58.17 24.72 11.18
CA TYR A 185 59.32 23.91 10.76
C TYR A 185 59.92 24.30 9.40
N GLY A 186 59.36 25.28 8.71
CA GLY A 186 59.93 25.84 7.49
C GLY A 186 61.12 26.72 7.85
N TRP A 187 62.32 26.27 7.48
CA TRP A 187 63.55 27.05 7.57
C TRP A 187 63.64 28.08 6.44
#